data_AF-A0A9Y1BNX2-F1
#
_entry.id   AF-A0A9Y1BNX2-F1
#
_cell.length_a   1.000
_cell.length_b   1.000
_cell.length_c   1.000
_cell.angle_alpha   90.00
_cell.angle_beta   90.00
_cell.angle_gamma   90.00
#
_symmetry.space_group_name_H-M   'P 1'
#
loop_
_entity.id
_entity.type
_entity.pdbx_description
1 polymer ?
#
loop_
_entity_poly.entity_id
_entity_poly.type
_entity_poly.pdbx_seq_one_letter_code
_entity_poly.pdbx_strand_id
1 'polypeptide(L)'
;MSFWIEIDGDPETEEKEKYTQFLEALTVKLLPEFFLNTTDETVTYSTGGVPMKGLYNGVFNTPQWSTYGNSAFGCGKYMLDYHEKDTVAVLRASPFWFGVGAIDGTEQDLDIKTINVRFIQDLNTILEEFKAGRLDLLGEMDTFIDERKSMQDDPKFEIQSKLKNYMNFMIFNLRRPFIGGDDNFIFLNETGYENYSKALAVRKAISYAIDREEINREIHDGEYLISQSPIYPIQSYWYYNDIMKYDYNLDTSIEWLKRAGVYEENTTTVPFTIIFFVVAIFSYPLIRRRKK
;
A
#
# COMPACT_ATOMS: atom_id res chain seq x y z
N MET A 1 -38.66 6.35 -6.83
CA MET A 1 -37.92 5.09 -7.03
C MET A 1 -37.38 4.65 -5.69
N SER A 2 -37.96 3.61 -5.09
CA SER A 2 -37.43 2.96 -3.90
C SER A 2 -36.49 1.86 -4.36
N PHE A 3 -35.20 1.93 -4.02
CA PHE A 3 -34.29 0.81 -4.21
C PHE A 3 -34.38 -0.11 -2.99
N TRP A 4 -34.51 -1.41 -3.25
CA TRP A 4 -34.47 -2.47 -2.26
C TRP A 4 -33.10 -3.14 -2.39
N ILE A 5 -32.32 -3.16 -1.30
CA ILE A 5 -31.04 -3.86 -1.26
C ILE A 5 -31.30 -5.16 -0.51
N GLU A 6 -31.25 -6.28 -1.24
CA GLU A 6 -31.27 -7.61 -0.66
C GLU A 6 -29.82 -8.02 -0.40
N ILE A 7 -29.41 -7.94 0.87
CA ILE A 7 -28.08 -8.40 1.29
C ILE A 7 -28.22 -9.90 1.57
N ASP A 8 -27.68 -10.71 0.67
CA ASP A 8 -27.57 -12.17 0.81
C ASP A 8 -26.65 -12.50 1.98
N GLY A 9 -27.25 -12.61 3.17
CA GLY A 9 -26.61 -13.12 4.37
C GLY A 9 -27.16 -14.50 4.67
N ASP A 10 -26.27 -15.47 4.83
CA ASP A 10 -26.58 -16.84 5.23
C ASP A 10 -27.56 -16.84 6.45
N PRO A 11 -28.79 -17.38 6.29
CA PRO A 11 -29.83 -17.34 7.31
C PRO A 11 -29.51 -18.19 8.54
N GLU A 12 -28.51 -19.07 8.48
CA GLU A 12 -28.06 -19.90 9.61
C GLU A 12 -26.95 -19.24 10.45
N THR A 13 -26.53 -18.01 10.10
CA THR A 13 -25.55 -17.27 10.90
C THR A 13 -26.19 -16.83 12.22
N GLU A 14 -25.70 -17.40 13.34
CA GLU A 14 -26.05 -16.96 14.71
C GLU A 14 -25.90 -15.43 14.81
N GLU A 15 -26.88 -14.79 15.43
CA GLU A 15 -27.18 -13.35 15.32
C GLU A 15 -25.94 -12.43 15.41
N LYS A 16 -25.44 -12.03 14.23
CA LYS A 16 -24.67 -10.83 13.87
C LYS A 16 -24.06 -10.07 15.06
N GLU A 17 -22.80 -10.35 15.39
CA GLU A 17 -22.01 -9.43 16.21
C GLU A 17 -22.06 -8.02 15.62
N LYS A 18 -22.20 -7.00 16.48
CA LYS A 18 -22.18 -5.60 16.04
C LYS A 18 -20.84 -5.31 15.38
N TYR A 19 -20.82 -5.23 14.06
CA TYR A 19 -19.63 -4.88 13.30
C TYR A 19 -19.56 -3.37 13.10
N THR A 20 -18.77 -2.70 13.93
CA THR A 20 -18.64 -1.23 13.93
C THR A 20 -18.12 -0.66 12.61
N GLN A 21 -17.38 -1.47 11.85
CA GLN A 21 -16.81 -1.11 10.53
C GLN A 21 -17.79 -1.36 9.36
N PHE A 22 -19.06 -1.70 9.63
CA PHE A 22 -20.03 -2.04 8.58
C PHE A 22 -20.15 -0.96 7.50
N LEU A 23 -20.23 0.32 7.87
CA LEU A 23 -20.34 1.41 6.89
C LEU A 23 -19.08 1.55 6.03
N GLU A 24 -17.89 1.30 6.58
CA GLU A 24 -16.65 1.27 5.80
C GLU A 24 -16.65 0.10 4.82
N ALA A 25 -17.18 -1.06 5.23
CA ALA A 25 -17.34 -2.22 4.37
C ALA A 25 -18.35 -2.01 3.22
N LEU A 26 -19.25 -1.02 3.31
CA LEU A 26 -20.16 -0.66 2.21
C LEU A 26 -19.48 0.10 1.06
N THR A 27 -18.20 0.47 1.19
CA THR A 27 -17.41 1.13 0.13
C THR A 27 -16.99 0.18 -1.00
N VAL A 28 -17.49 -1.06 -0.98
CA VAL A 28 -17.27 -2.06 -2.03
C VAL A 28 -17.75 -1.54 -3.39
N LYS A 29 -16.95 -1.81 -4.43
CA LYS A 29 -17.31 -1.44 -5.80
C LYS A 29 -18.47 -2.31 -6.25
N LEU A 30 -19.61 -1.70 -6.55
CA LEU A 30 -20.76 -2.39 -7.12
C LEU A 30 -20.45 -2.82 -8.55
N LEU A 31 -20.71 -4.09 -8.86
CA LEU A 31 -20.48 -4.69 -10.18
C LEU A 31 -21.81 -4.92 -10.91
N PRO A 32 -21.84 -4.90 -12.25
CA PRO A 32 -23.07 -5.05 -13.02
C PRO A 32 -23.50 -6.53 -13.08
N GLU A 33 -24.18 -6.99 -12.04
CA GLU A 33 -24.60 -8.40 -11.92
C GLU A 33 -25.39 -8.88 -13.14
N PHE A 34 -26.30 -8.05 -13.67
CA PHE A 34 -27.09 -8.36 -14.87
C PHE A 34 -26.23 -8.76 -16.08
N PHE A 35 -24.99 -8.26 -16.16
CA PHE A 35 -24.01 -8.62 -17.18
C PHE A 35 -23.12 -9.78 -16.74
N LEU A 36 -22.71 -9.84 -15.47
CA LEU A 36 -21.78 -10.85 -14.99
C LEU A 36 -22.39 -12.25 -14.81
N ASN A 37 -23.71 -12.30 -14.58
CA ASN A 37 -24.47 -13.54 -14.33
C ASN A 37 -25.25 -14.05 -15.55
N THR A 38 -25.15 -13.38 -16.70
CA THR A 38 -25.77 -13.86 -17.94
C THR A 38 -24.86 -14.85 -18.67
N THR A 39 -25.46 -15.71 -19.51
CA THR A 39 -24.74 -16.55 -20.47
C THR A 39 -24.53 -15.85 -21.81
N ASP A 40 -25.19 -14.71 -22.04
CA ASP A 40 -25.06 -13.88 -23.24
C ASP A 40 -23.90 -12.88 -23.04
N GLU A 41 -23.03 -12.72 -24.03
CA GLU A 41 -21.93 -11.73 -24.00
C GLU A 41 -22.42 -10.32 -24.40
N THR A 42 -23.66 -10.21 -24.89
CA THR A 42 -24.28 -9.00 -25.45
C THR A 42 -25.63 -8.70 -24.81
N VAL A 43 -25.65 -8.25 -23.55
CA VAL A 43 -26.92 -7.86 -22.90
C VAL A 43 -27.33 -6.46 -23.31
N THR A 44 -28.40 -6.34 -24.11
CA THR A 44 -29.00 -5.03 -24.44
C THR A 44 -30.09 -4.60 -23.44
N TYR A 45 -30.83 -5.52 -22.81
CA TYR A 45 -31.80 -5.27 -21.73
C TYR A 45 -32.08 -6.55 -20.92
N SER A 46 -32.32 -6.45 -19.60
CA SER A 46 -32.80 -7.57 -18.78
C SER A 46 -34.23 -7.33 -18.30
N THR A 47 -35.17 -8.18 -18.70
CA THR A 47 -36.47 -8.33 -18.02
C THR A 47 -36.27 -9.24 -16.79
N GLY A 48 -36.61 -8.73 -15.61
CA GLY A 48 -36.36 -9.40 -14.32
C GLY A 48 -36.96 -10.81 -14.26
N GLY A 49 -36.11 -11.81 -14.07
CA GLY A 49 -36.51 -13.22 -14.01
C GLY A 49 -35.38 -14.26 -14.11
N VAL A 50 -34.12 -13.85 -14.30
CA VAL A 50 -32.98 -14.78 -14.26
C VAL A 50 -32.61 -15.04 -12.79
N PRO A 51 -32.57 -16.30 -12.31
CA PRO A 51 -32.13 -16.62 -10.96
C PRO A 51 -30.70 -16.15 -10.72
N MET A 52 -30.49 -15.40 -9.64
CA MET A 52 -29.17 -14.94 -9.21
C MET A 52 -28.33 -16.18 -8.87
N LYS A 53 -27.26 -16.41 -9.63
CA LYS A 53 -26.23 -17.39 -9.25
C LYS A 53 -25.13 -16.60 -8.55
N GLY A 54 -24.94 -16.82 -7.25
CA GLY A 54 -23.84 -16.22 -6.51
C GLY A 54 -22.47 -16.60 -7.07
N LEU A 55 -21.38 -16.11 -6.46
CA LEU A 55 -20.03 -16.46 -6.87
C LEU A 55 -19.81 -17.99 -6.73
N TYR A 56 -19.38 -18.64 -7.81
CA TYR A 56 -19.03 -20.07 -7.83
C TYR A 56 -17.65 -20.31 -8.44
N ASN A 57 -17.05 -21.46 -8.15
CA ASN A 57 -15.74 -21.80 -8.69
C ASN A 57 -15.75 -21.80 -10.23
N GLY A 58 -14.88 -21.03 -10.86
CA GLY A 58 -14.82 -20.86 -12.31
C GLY A 58 -15.63 -19.69 -12.88
N VAL A 59 -16.38 -18.95 -12.06
CA VAL A 59 -17.14 -17.76 -12.52
C VAL A 59 -16.24 -16.72 -13.19
N PHE A 60 -15.02 -16.52 -12.68
CA PHE A 60 -14.05 -15.57 -13.27
C PHE A 60 -13.50 -15.98 -14.64
N ASN A 61 -13.74 -17.23 -15.06
CA ASN A 61 -13.31 -17.75 -16.36
C ASN A 61 -14.42 -17.68 -17.41
N THR A 62 -15.61 -17.15 -17.08
CA THR A 62 -16.66 -16.98 -18.09
C THR A 62 -16.30 -15.87 -19.08
N PRO A 63 -16.83 -15.92 -20.31
CA PRO A 63 -16.61 -14.87 -21.28
C PRO A 63 -17.03 -13.48 -20.77
N GLN A 64 -18.09 -13.39 -19.97
CA GLN A 64 -18.58 -12.14 -19.38
C GLN A 64 -17.55 -11.51 -18.44
N TRP A 65 -16.97 -12.31 -17.53
CA TRP A 65 -15.94 -11.82 -16.62
C TRP A 65 -14.65 -11.43 -17.35
N SER A 66 -14.28 -12.19 -18.38
CA SER A 66 -13.15 -11.83 -19.26
C SER A 66 -13.40 -10.53 -20.02
N THR A 67 -14.58 -10.37 -20.63
CA THR A 67 -14.99 -9.15 -21.34
C THR A 67 -15.04 -7.96 -20.39
N TYR A 68 -15.64 -8.12 -19.22
CA TYR A 68 -15.68 -7.08 -18.19
C TYR A 68 -14.27 -6.69 -17.72
N GLY A 69 -13.35 -7.65 -17.59
CA GLY A 69 -11.96 -7.39 -17.24
C GLY A 69 -11.20 -6.54 -18.26
N ASN A 70 -11.57 -6.61 -19.54
CA ASN A 70 -10.96 -5.82 -20.62
C ASN A 70 -11.74 -4.53 -20.95
N SER A 71 -13.04 -4.49 -20.67
CA SER A 71 -13.94 -3.38 -21.01
C SER A 71 -14.87 -3.07 -19.84
N ALA A 72 -14.29 -2.73 -18.69
CA ALA A 72 -15.06 -2.48 -17.47
C ALA A 72 -15.99 -1.27 -17.63
N PHE A 73 -17.23 -1.43 -17.16
CA PHE A 73 -18.24 -0.36 -17.11
C PHE A 73 -18.95 -0.33 -15.75
N GLY A 74 -19.59 0.79 -15.46
CA GLY A 74 -20.32 1.01 -14.21
C GLY A 74 -21.01 2.37 -14.19
N CYS A 75 -21.49 2.77 -13.01
CA CYS A 75 -22.26 4.01 -12.82
C CYS A 75 -21.39 5.21 -12.39
N GLY A 76 -20.07 5.14 -12.62
CA GLY A 76 -19.13 6.17 -12.22
C GLY A 76 -19.18 7.43 -13.10
N LYS A 77 -18.54 8.50 -12.64
CA LYS A 77 -18.36 9.78 -13.35
C LYS A 77 -17.68 9.63 -14.71
N TYR A 78 -16.75 8.68 -14.80
CA TYR A 78 -16.00 8.38 -16.01
C TYR A 78 -16.18 6.91 -16.36
N MET A 79 -16.13 6.61 -17.65
CA MET A 79 -16.11 5.25 -18.18
C MET A 79 -14.87 5.05 -19.04
N LEU A 80 -14.39 3.81 -19.10
CA LEU A 80 -13.32 3.43 -19.99
C LEU A 80 -13.75 3.66 -21.44
N ASP A 81 -12.96 4.42 -22.19
CA ASP A 81 -13.16 4.62 -23.63
C ASP A 81 -12.36 3.57 -24.40
N TYR A 82 -11.05 3.55 -24.19
CA TYR A 82 -10.16 2.50 -24.69
C TYR A 82 -8.92 2.38 -23.80
N HIS A 83 -8.19 1.30 -23.99
CA HIS A 83 -6.85 1.16 -23.44
C HIS A 83 -5.92 0.47 -24.44
N GLU A 84 -4.65 0.84 -24.38
CA GLU A 84 -3.55 0.15 -25.03
C GLU A 84 -2.64 -0.39 -23.94
N LYS A 85 -2.42 -1.71 -23.97
CA LYS A 85 -1.66 -2.40 -22.93
C LYS A 85 -0.28 -1.74 -22.75
N ASP A 86 0.10 -1.54 -21.49
CA ASP A 86 1.38 -0.96 -21.06
C ASP A 86 1.67 0.45 -21.64
N THR A 87 0.65 1.15 -22.16
CA THR A 87 0.83 2.44 -22.86
C THR A 87 -0.12 3.51 -22.32
N VAL A 88 -1.43 3.33 -22.48
CA VAL A 88 -2.43 4.32 -22.06
C VAL A 88 -3.77 3.68 -21.71
N ALA A 89 -4.47 4.25 -20.72
CA ALA A 89 -5.89 4.06 -20.52
C ALA A 89 -6.59 5.42 -20.63
N VAL A 90 -7.60 5.51 -21.49
CA VAL A 90 -8.37 6.74 -21.71
C VAL A 90 -9.74 6.55 -21.10
N LEU A 91 -10.07 7.43 -20.15
CA LEU A 91 -11.41 7.51 -19.57
C LEU A 91 -12.12 8.72 -20.15
N ARG A 92 -13.41 8.60 -20.45
CA ARG A 92 -14.24 9.74 -20.86
C ARG A 92 -15.36 9.97 -19.87
N ALA A 93 -15.81 11.22 -19.75
CA ALA A 93 -16.96 11.57 -18.95
C ALA A 93 -18.17 10.71 -19.35
N SER A 94 -18.83 10.11 -18.37
CA SER A 94 -19.97 9.23 -18.58
C SER A 94 -21.22 10.06 -18.85
N PRO A 95 -21.91 9.89 -20.00
CA PRO A 95 -23.21 10.54 -20.23
C PRO A 95 -24.33 9.92 -19.37
N PHE A 96 -24.05 8.81 -18.69
CA PHE A 96 -25.00 8.07 -17.85
C PHE A 96 -24.79 8.33 -16.35
N TRP A 97 -23.82 9.18 -16.00
CA TRP A 97 -23.60 9.55 -14.61
C TRP A 97 -24.73 10.48 -14.13
N PHE A 98 -25.18 10.26 -12.90
CA PHE A 98 -26.37 10.93 -12.35
C PHE A 98 -26.24 12.46 -12.21
N GLY A 99 -25.03 13.02 -12.34
CA GLY A 99 -24.81 14.47 -12.31
C GLY A 99 -24.98 15.13 -10.94
N VAL A 100 -25.40 14.36 -9.93
CA VAL A 100 -25.70 14.86 -8.59
C VAL A 100 -24.96 14.08 -7.51
N GLY A 101 -24.55 14.77 -6.45
CA GLY A 101 -23.98 14.16 -5.25
C GLY A 101 -24.99 13.23 -4.60
N ALA A 102 -24.60 11.97 -4.37
CA ALA A 102 -25.50 10.96 -3.82
C ALA A 102 -26.01 11.26 -2.39
N ILE A 103 -25.29 12.12 -1.64
CA ILE A 103 -25.59 12.41 -0.22
C ILE A 103 -26.35 13.73 -0.07
N ASP A 104 -25.94 14.78 -0.79
CA ASP A 104 -26.45 16.14 -0.61
C ASP A 104 -27.28 16.64 -1.80
N GLY A 105 -27.39 15.85 -2.88
CA GLY A 105 -28.13 16.20 -4.09
C GLY A 105 -27.52 17.36 -4.87
N THR A 106 -26.29 17.78 -4.53
CA THR A 106 -25.62 18.89 -5.21
C THR A 106 -25.35 18.54 -6.67
N GLU A 107 -25.74 19.40 -7.60
CA GLU A 107 -25.30 19.28 -8.98
C GLU A 107 -23.76 19.37 -9.00
N GLN A 108 -23.11 18.41 -9.66
CA GLN A 108 -21.66 18.45 -9.82
C GLN A 108 -21.35 18.35 -11.30
N ASP A 109 -20.65 19.35 -11.80
CA ASP A 109 -20.21 19.37 -13.19
C ASP A 109 -18.98 18.48 -13.39
N LEU A 110 -18.92 17.89 -14.59
CA LEU A 110 -17.72 17.23 -15.11
C LEU A 110 -17.03 18.18 -16.09
N ASP A 111 -16.16 19.04 -15.55
CA ASP A 111 -15.36 19.98 -16.34
C ASP A 111 -14.31 19.25 -17.19
N ILE A 112 -13.79 18.13 -16.69
CA ILE A 112 -12.84 17.28 -17.40
C ILE A 112 -13.60 16.29 -18.27
N LYS A 113 -13.42 16.37 -19.60
CA LYS A 113 -14.09 15.47 -20.56
C LYS A 113 -13.38 14.14 -20.73
N THR A 114 -12.06 14.14 -20.60
CA THR A 114 -11.21 12.97 -20.82
C THR A 114 -10.07 12.95 -19.81
N ILE A 115 -9.77 11.78 -19.26
CA ILE A 115 -8.61 11.53 -18.41
C ILE A 115 -7.71 10.55 -19.15
N ASN A 116 -6.48 10.96 -19.43
CA ASN A 116 -5.47 10.13 -20.07
C ASN A 116 -4.50 9.61 -19.02
N VAL A 117 -4.59 8.33 -18.68
CA VAL A 117 -3.67 7.66 -17.76
C VAL A 117 -2.55 7.02 -18.57
N ARG A 118 -1.37 7.64 -18.59
CA ARG A 118 -0.20 7.15 -19.31
C ARG A 118 0.62 6.21 -18.42
N PHE A 119 1.02 5.07 -18.97
CA PHE A 119 1.90 4.11 -18.29
C PHE A 119 3.33 4.36 -18.73
N ILE A 120 4.16 4.88 -17.83
CA ILE A 120 5.58 5.16 -18.06
C ILE A 120 6.34 4.45 -16.94
N GLN A 121 7.24 3.52 -17.29
CA GLN A 121 7.89 2.66 -16.30
C GLN A 121 9.08 3.34 -15.61
N ASP A 122 9.78 4.22 -16.32
CA ASP A 122 10.97 4.90 -15.80
C ASP A 122 10.58 6.22 -15.13
N LEU A 123 10.91 6.33 -13.84
CA LEU A 123 10.55 7.49 -13.03
C LEU A 123 11.17 8.79 -13.56
N ASN A 124 12.41 8.75 -14.07
CA ASN A 124 13.05 9.95 -14.61
C ASN A 124 12.32 10.44 -15.86
N THR A 125 11.90 9.51 -16.72
CA THR A 125 11.09 9.82 -17.90
C THR A 125 9.75 10.44 -17.50
N ILE A 126 9.09 9.92 -16.45
CA ILE A 126 7.87 10.54 -15.91
C ILE A 126 8.12 11.99 -15.49
N LEU A 127 9.20 12.25 -14.74
CA LEU A 127 9.54 13.58 -14.25
C LEU A 127 9.80 14.56 -15.41
N GLU A 128 10.52 14.14 -16.44
CA GLU A 128 10.82 14.97 -17.60
C GLU A 128 9.58 15.25 -18.46
N GLU A 129 8.67 14.28 -18.60
CA GLU A 129 7.36 14.48 -19.25
C GLU A 129 6.49 15.49 -18.48
N PHE A 130 6.50 15.42 -17.14
CA PHE A 130 5.80 16.36 -16.27
C PHE A 130 6.39 17.78 -16.39
N LYS A 131 7.71 17.94 -16.28
CA LYS A 131 8.40 19.24 -16.49
C LYS A 131 8.14 19.83 -17.86
N ALA A 132 7.97 18.99 -18.89
CA ALA A 132 7.67 19.41 -20.24
C ALA A 132 6.19 19.77 -20.47
N GLY A 133 5.32 19.66 -19.45
CA GLY A 133 3.88 19.92 -19.56
C GLY A 133 3.11 18.84 -20.33
N ARG A 134 3.68 17.63 -20.47
CA ARG A 134 3.01 16.47 -21.09
C ARG A 134 2.24 15.61 -20.09
N LEU A 135 2.35 15.92 -18.79
CA LEU A 135 1.56 15.36 -17.71
C LEU A 135 1.06 16.51 -16.84
N ASP A 136 -0.22 16.52 -16.51
CA ASP A 136 -0.83 17.55 -15.65
C ASP A 136 -0.65 17.23 -14.15
N LEU A 137 -0.53 15.93 -13.82
CA LEU A 137 -0.41 15.44 -12.45
C LEU A 137 0.74 14.43 -12.35
N LEU A 138 1.54 14.57 -11.30
CA LEU A 138 2.59 13.63 -10.93
C LEU A 138 2.49 13.30 -9.44
N GLY A 139 2.29 12.02 -9.13
CA GLY A 139 2.37 11.50 -7.77
C GLY A 139 3.82 11.17 -7.37
N GLU A 140 4.01 10.83 -6.10
CA GLU A 140 5.27 10.24 -5.59
C GLU A 140 6.54 11.10 -5.77
N MET A 141 6.37 12.42 -5.69
CA MET A 141 7.47 13.40 -5.70
C MET A 141 8.42 13.29 -4.50
N ASP A 142 8.15 12.40 -3.53
CA ASP A 142 9.08 12.03 -2.46
C ASP A 142 10.31 11.26 -2.97
N THR A 143 10.27 10.74 -4.21
CA THR A 143 11.45 10.15 -4.86
C THR A 143 12.38 11.20 -5.49
N PHE A 144 11.87 12.40 -5.78
CA PHE A 144 12.57 13.50 -6.46
C PHE A 144 12.67 14.72 -5.55
N ILE A 145 13.31 14.56 -4.39
CA ILE A 145 13.31 15.56 -3.32
C ILE A 145 13.90 16.89 -3.81
N ASP A 146 15.06 16.85 -4.47
CA ASP A 146 15.73 18.06 -4.98
C ASP A 146 14.89 18.77 -6.03
N GLU A 147 14.33 18.04 -7.00
CA GLU A 147 13.46 18.64 -8.01
C GLU A 147 12.17 19.18 -7.40
N ARG A 148 11.53 18.45 -6.48
CA ARG A 148 10.34 18.94 -5.78
C ARG A 148 10.63 20.24 -5.05
N LYS A 149 11.74 20.33 -4.31
CA LYS A 149 12.14 21.57 -3.62
C LYS A 149 12.34 22.71 -4.61
N SER A 150 12.99 22.45 -5.76
CA SER A 150 13.14 23.46 -6.81
C SER A 150 11.81 23.92 -7.42
N MET A 151 10.82 23.02 -7.50
CA MET A 151 9.50 23.30 -8.06
C MET A 151 8.59 24.07 -7.10
N GLN A 152 8.84 24.04 -5.78
CA GLN A 152 8.03 24.77 -4.80
C GLN A 152 8.04 26.28 -5.01
N ASP A 153 9.14 26.82 -5.51
CA ASP A 153 9.31 28.25 -5.75
C ASP A 153 8.93 28.67 -7.18
N ASP A 154 8.60 27.72 -8.07
CA ASP A 154 8.22 27.99 -9.45
C ASP A 154 6.68 28.06 -9.58
N PRO A 155 6.09 29.20 -9.98
CA PRO A 155 4.64 29.38 -10.07
C PRO A 155 3.95 28.49 -11.11
N LYS A 156 4.69 27.77 -11.95
CA LYS A 156 4.14 26.77 -12.88
C LYS A 156 3.65 25.51 -12.18
N PHE A 157 4.14 25.23 -10.99
CA PHE A 157 3.83 24.00 -10.27
C PHE A 157 3.05 24.30 -9.00
N GLU A 158 2.07 23.46 -8.71
CA GLU A 158 1.41 23.42 -7.42
C GLU A 158 1.86 22.16 -6.68
N ILE A 159 2.63 22.32 -5.60
CA ILE A 159 3.12 21.21 -4.79
C ILE A 159 2.19 21.00 -3.60
N GLN A 160 1.46 19.88 -3.62
CA GLN A 160 0.62 19.46 -2.49
C GLN A 160 1.32 18.36 -1.68
N SER A 161 1.28 18.50 -0.35
CA SER A 161 1.80 17.50 0.58
C SER A 161 0.75 17.12 1.61
N LYS A 162 0.72 15.84 1.97
CA LYS A 162 -0.12 15.32 3.05
C LYS A 162 0.55 14.10 3.69
N LEU A 163 0.26 13.88 4.97
CA LEU A 163 0.57 12.61 5.61
C LEU A 163 -0.27 11.50 4.96
N LYS A 164 0.39 10.44 4.51
CA LYS A 164 -0.27 9.26 3.95
C LYS A 164 -0.72 8.35 5.10
N ASN A 165 -1.87 7.68 4.92
CA ASN A 165 -2.32 6.60 5.81
C ASN A 165 -1.60 5.28 5.45
N TYR A 166 -0.28 5.33 5.43
CA TYR A 166 0.62 4.26 5.00
C TYR A 166 1.92 4.32 5.82
N MET A 167 2.53 3.15 6.05
CA MET A 167 3.76 3.00 6.81
C MET A 167 4.59 1.92 6.13
N ASN A 168 5.88 2.18 6.01
CA ASN A 168 6.86 1.16 5.68
C ASN A 168 7.26 0.43 6.96
N PHE A 169 7.22 -0.89 6.94
CA PHE A 169 7.65 -1.70 8.08
C PHE A 169 8.30 -3.00 7.63
N MET A 170 9.20 -3.51 8.46
CA MET A 170 9.79 -4.83 8.31
C MET A 170 9.03 -5.81 9.21
N ILE A 171 8.61 -6.93 8.64
CA ILE A 171 7.91 -7.99 9.40
C ILE A 171 8.84 -9.16 9.60
N PHE A 172 8.89 -9.67 10.83
CA PHE A 172 9.57 -10.91 11.14
C PHE A 172 8.71 -12.11 10.73
N ASN A 173 9.27 -13.02 9.93
CA ASN A 173 8.62 -14.29 9.64
C ASN A 173 8.75 -15.23 10.85
N LEU A 174 7.72 -15.26 11.70
CA LEU A 174 7.72 -16.01 12.95
C LEU A 174 7.72 -17.54 12.78
N ARG A 175 7.73 -18.06 11.56
CA ARG A 175 7.87 -19.50 11.27
C ARG A 175 9.34 -19.94 11.12
N ARG A 176 10.29 -19.01 11.11
CA ARG A 176 11.72 -19.32 10.92
C ARG A 176 12.42 -19.53 12.26
N PRO A 177 13.39 -20.46 12.36
CA PRO A 177 14.26 -20.58 13.53
C PRO A 177 14.98 -19.26 13.87
N PHE A 178 15.44 -19.11 15.11
CA PHE A 178 16.11 -17.93 15.69
C PHE A 178 15.26 -16.66 15.83
N ILE A 179 14.38 -16.38 14.86
CA ILE A 179 13.47 -15.21 14.86
C ILE A 179 12.05 -15.62 15.30
N GLY A 180 11.74 -16.92 15.33
CA GLY A 180 10.45 -17.50 15.69
C GLY A 180 10.53 -19.04 15.79
N GLY A 181 9.52 -19.75 15.28
CA GLY A 181 9.48 -21.21 15.27
C GLY A 181 9.47 -21.80 16.68
N ASP A 182 10.21 -22.89 16.87
CA ASP A 182 10.34 -23.57 18.17
C ASP A 182 11.00 -22.66 19.22
N ASP A 183 11.86 -21.72 18.81
CA ASP A 183 12.53 -20.77 19.71
C ASP A 183 11.58 -19.73 20.32
N ASN A 184 10.33 -19.63 19.83
CA ASN A 184 9.29 -18.85 20.51
C ASN A 184 8.85 -19.50 21.83
N PHE A 185 9.06 -20.80 22.00
CA PHE A 185 8.64 -21.56 23.18
C PHE A 185 9.79 -21.85 24.14
N ILE A 186 11.01 -21.41 23.81
CA ILE A 186 12.19 -21.52 24.68
C ILE A 186 12.41 -20.18 25.37
N PHE A 187 12.16 -20.13 26.68
CA PHE A 187 12.32 -18.94 27.50
C PHE A 187 13.78 -18.70 27.92
N LEU A 188 14.10 -17.44 28.22
CA LEU A 188 15.40 -17.06 28.78
C LEU A 188 15.53 -17.52 30.24
N ASN A 189 16.74 -17.87 30.66
CA ASN A 189 17.03 -18.32 32.02
C ASN A 189 17.68 -17.23 32.89
N GLU A 190 17.76 -15.99 32.41
CA GLU A 190 18.37 -14.87 33.13
C GLU A 190 17.35 -14.18 34.05
N THR A 191 17.79 -13.85 35.27
CA THR A 191 16.95 -13.20 36.28
C THR A 191 16.41 -11.85 35.77
N GLY A 192 15.09 -11.68 35.81
CA GLY A 192 14.39 -10.48 35.32
C GLY A 192 13.98 -10.54 33.85
N TYR A 193 14.33 -11.61 33.12
CA TYR A 193 14.02 -11.79 31.71
C TYR A 193 13.28 -13.09 31.39
N GLU A 194 12.78 -13.80 32.40
CA GLU A 194 12.19 -15.14 32.31
C GLU A 194 10.91 -15.17 31.45
N ASN A 195 10.25 -14.02 31.26
CA ASN A 195 9.05 -13.89 30.43
C ASN A 195 9.35 -13.67 28.94
N TYR A 196 10.62 -13.56 28.54
CA TYR A 196 11.01 -13.42 27.15
C TYR A 196 11.46 -14.77 26.58
N SER A 197 11.07 -15.06 25.34
CA SER A 197 11.62 -16.19 24.59
C SER A 197 12.93 -15.82 23.89
N LYS A 198 13.75 -16.82 23.56
CA LYS A 198 14.97 -16.64 22.76
C LYS A 198 14.66 -15.93 21.45
N ALA A 199 13.62 -16.36 20.74
CA ALA A 199 13.20 -15.72 19.50
C ALA A 199 12.77 -14.25 19.69
N LEU A 200 12.05 -13.95 20.78
CA LEU A 200 11.67 -12.57 21.09
C LEU A 200 12.89 -11.70 21.38
N ALA A 201 13.88 -12.22 22.11
CA ALA A 201 15.15 -11.53 22.35
C ALA A 201 15.88 -11.20 21.05
N VAL A 202 15.95 -12.14 20.09
CA VAL A 202 16.54 -11.87 18.77
C VAL A 202 15.79 -10.77 18.01
N ARG A 203 14.45 -10.79 18.01
CA ARG A 203 13.66 -9.73 17.35
C ARG A 203 13.92 -8.36 17.99
N LYS A 204 13.97 -8.29 19.33
CA LYS A 204 14.32 -7.05 20.05
C LYS A 204 15.72 -6.57 19.66
N ALA A 205 16.70 -7.47 19.60
CA ALA A 205 18.05 -7.14 19.19
C ALA A 205 18.09 -6.51 17.79
N ILE A 206 17.41 -7.13 16.80
CA ILE A 206 17.33 -6.61 15.44
C ILE A 206 16.69 -5.22 15.44
N SER A 207 15.60 -5.01 16.18
CA SER A 207 14.95 -3.70 16.26
C SER A 207 15.87 -2.61 16.82
N TYR A 208 16.68 -2.91 17.83
CA TYR A 208 17.68 -1.99 18.38
C TYR A 208 18.88 -1.75 17.44
N ALA A 209 19.18 -2.69 16.54
CA ALA A 209 20.32 -2.59 15.63
C ALA A 209 20.05 -1.72 14.39
N ILE A 210 18.80 -1.37 14.10
CA ILE A 210 18.43 -0.60 12.91
C ILE A 210 18.39 0.89 13.25
N ASP A 211 19.29 1.66 12.64
CA ASP A 211 19.25 3.13 12.72
C ASP A 211 18.21 3.70 11.76
N ARG A 212 16.99 3.84 12.25
CA ARG A 212 15.85 4.40 11.49
C ARG A 212 16.05 5.88 11.18
N GLU A 213 16.75 6.63 12.03
CA GLU A 213 17.01 8.06 11.81
C GLU A 213 18.06 8.27 10.73
N GLU A 214 19.11 7.43 10.69
CA GLU A 214 20.06 7.41 9.58
C GLU A 214 19.37 7.04 8.26
N ILE A 215 18.54 6.00 8.24
CA ILE A 215 17.75 5.65 7.03
C ILE A 215 16.93 6.84 6.56
N ASN A 216 16.20 7.50 7.47
CA ASN A 216 15.38 8.65 7.13
C ASN A 216 16.22 9.81 6.58
N ARG A 217 17.35 10.14 7.23
CA ARG A 217 18.22 11.22 6.81
C ARG A 217 18.88 10.96 5.45
N GLU A 218 19.46 9.78 5.26
CA GLU A 218 20.28 9.48 4.07
C GLU A 218 19.44 9.11 2.84
N ILE A 219 18.24 8.53 3.03
CA ILE A 219 17.39 8.07 1.91
C ILE A 219 16.21 9.01 1.67
N HIS A 220 15.64 9.60 2.71
CA HIS A 220 14.41 10.39 2.65
C HIS A 220 14.63 11.87 3.00
N ASP A 221 15.88 12.32 3.11
CA ASP A 221 16.27 13.69 3.47
C ASP A 221 15.60 14.19 4.78
N GLY A 222 15.31 13.26 5.69
CA GLY A 222 14.66 13.54 6.97
C GLY A 222 13.16 13.85 6.87
N GLU A 223 12.53 13.71 5.71
CA GLU A 223 11.12 14.10 5.52
C GLU A 223 10.12 13.05 6.03
N TYR A 224 10.56 11.82 6.32
CA TYR A 224 9.65 10.79 6.82
C TYR A 224 9.49 10.89 8.34
N LEU A 225 8.31 10.49 8.83
CA LEU A 225 8.05 10.34 10.26
C LEU A 225 8.42 8.93 10.70
N ILE A 226 9.32 8.81 11.68
CA ILE A 226 9.63 7.52 12.30
C ILE A 226 8.46 7.05 13.14
N SER A 227 7.78 5.99 12.69
CA SER A 227 6.72 5.38 13.47
C SER A 227 7.27 4.40 14.50
N GLN A 228 6.72 4.48 15.72
CA GLN A 228 6.91 3.50 16.79
C GLN A 228 5.64 2.67 17.03
N SER A 229 4.54 3.02 16.37
CA SER A 229 3.20 2.46 16.58
C SER A 229 2.71 1.76 15.30
N PRO A 230 1.91 0.69 15.42
CA PRO A 230 1.18 0.14 14.28
C PRO A 230 0.07 1.07 13.78
N ILE A 231 -0.31 2.08 14.57
CA ILE A 231 -1.33 3.07 14.22
C ILE A 231 -0.64 4.32 13.65
N TYR A 232 -1.18 4.84 12.56
CA TYR A 232 -0.66 6.03 11.90
C TYR A 232 -0.94 7.30 12.72
N PRO A 233 -0.02 8.28 12.78
CA PRO A 233 -0.26 9.55 13.47
C PRO A 233 -1.50 10.32 12.97
N ILE A 234 -1.86 10.17 11.69
CA ILE A 234 -3.07 10.78 11.11
C ILE A 234 -4.36 10.27 11.77
N GLN A 235 -4.34 9.06 12.33
CA GLN A 235 -5.43 8.48 13.13
C GLN A 235 -5.31 8.93 14.59
N SER A 236 -5.16 10.24 14.80
CA SER A 236 -4.80 10.85 16.09
C SER A 236 -5.63 10.38 17.28
N TYR A 237 -6.93 10.13 17.10
CA TYR A 237 -7.82 9.64 18.15
C TYR A 237 -7.40 8.26 18.71
N TRP A 238 -6.82 7.40 17.87
CA TRP A 238 -6.36 6.05 18.23
C TRP A 238 -4.84 5.96 18.39
N TYR A 239 -4.12 7.04 18.11
CA TYR A 239 -2.68 7.07 18.16
C TYR A 239 -2.17 7.28 19.59
N TYR A 240 -1.41 6.32 20.10
CA TYR A 240 -0.80 6.37 21.43
C TYR A 240 0.73 6.34 21.32
N ASN A 241 1.39 7.37 21.89
CA ASN A 241 2.85 7.56 21.77
C ASN A 241 3.63 7.14 23.03
N ASP A 242 2.94 6.90 24.14
CA ASP A 242 3.54 6.42 25.38
C ASP A 242 3.63 4.89 25.38
N ILE A 243 4.42 4.40 24.42
CA ILE A 243 4.65 2.98 24.17
C ILE A 243 6.13 2.66 24.27
N MET A 244 6.45 1.38 24.44
CA MET A 244 7.84 0.91 24.36
C MET A 244 8.42 1.23 22.99
N LYS A 245 9.60 1.87 22.97
CA LYS A 245 10.32 2.26 21.76
C LYS A 245 11.59 1.42 21.63
N TYR A 246 12.04 1.24 20.39
CA TYR A 246 13.27 0.51 20.04
C TYR A 246 14.20 1.45 19.28
N ASP A 247 14.67 2.48 19.98
CA ASP A 247 15.57 3.47 19.39
C ASP A 247 16.95 2.85 19.18
N TYR A 248 17.69 3.32 18.17
CA TYR A 248 18.95 2.70 17.77
C TYR A 248 19.95 2.63 18.93
N ASN A 249 20.39 1.43 19.27
CA ASN A 249 21.35 1.16 20.32
C ASN A 249 22.02 -0.21 20.13
N LEU A 250 23.24 -0.20 19.59
CA LEU A 250 24.00 -1.42 19.32
C LEU A 250 24.38 -2.19 20.59
N ASP A 251 24.69 -1.50 21.69
CA ASP A 251 25.06 -2.17 22.95
C ASP A 251 23.89 -2.97 23.50
N THR A 252 22.70 -2.35 23.55
CA THR A 252 21.44 -3.01 23.93
C THR A 252 21.12 -4.16 22.97
N SER A 253 21.33 -3.97 21.67
CA SER A 253 21.15 -5.03 20.67
C SER A 253 22.02 -6.25 20.95
N ILE A 254 23.32 -6.04 21.16
CA ILE A 254 24.29 -7.09 21.48
C ILE A 254 23.91 -7.79 22.79
N GLU A 255 23.49 -7.02 23.79
CA GLU A 255 23.03 -7.57 25.06
C GLU A 255 21.88 -8.57 24.85
N TRP A 256 20.85 -8.19 24.07
CA TRP A 256 19.74 -9.09 23.73
C TRP A 256 20.18 -10.34 22.94
N LEU A 257 21.17 -10.24 22.04
CA LEU A 257 21.72 -11.41 21.34
C LEU A 257 22.47 -12.34 22.29
N LYS A 258 23.24 -11.80 23.25
CA LYS A 258 23.91 -12.57 24.30
C LYS A 258 22.88 -13.33 25.15
N ARG A 259 21.79 -12.68 25.54
CA ARG A 259 20.68 -13.31 26.28
C ARG A 259 20.05 -14.47 25.51
N ALA A 260 19.80 -14.26 24.22
CA ALA A 260 19.27 -15.29 23.33
C ALA A 260 20.22 -16.50 23.15
N GLY A 261 21.50 -16.34 23.50
CA GLY A 261 22.52 -17.38 23.33
C GLY A 261 22.93 -17.57 21.87
N VAL A 262 22.79 -16.53 21.04
CA VAL A 262 23.14 -16.55 19.61
C VAL A 262 24.29 -15.59 19.28
N TYR A 263 24.83 -14.90 20.29
CA TYR A 263 26.00 -14.04 20.14
C TYR A 263 27.27 -14.80 20.53
N GLU A 264 28.22 -14.88 19.61
CA GLU A 264 29.58 -15.34 19.89
C GLU A 264 30.50 -14.12 19.88
N GLU A 265 31.27 -13.92 20.97
CA GLU A 265 32.33 -12.91 20.97
C GLU A 265 33.42 -13.34 19.99
N ASN A 266 33.50 -12.68 18.84
CA ASN A 266 34.63 -12.83 17.94
C ASN A 266 35.91 -12.37 18.68
N THR A 267 36.70 -13.32 19.16
CA THR A 267 38.04 -13.08 19.72
C THR A 267 39.11 -12.92 18.63
N THR A 268 38.71 -12.72 17.37
CA THR A 268 39.63 -12.44 16.28
C THR A 268 39.84 -10.93 16.15
N THR A 269 40.95 -10.45 16.69
CA THR A 269 41.64 -9.26 16.18
C THR A 269 42.02 -9.48 14.72
N VAL A 270 41.08 -9.32 13.81
CA VAL A 270 41.39 -9.13 12.39
C VAL A 270 41.64 -7.64 12.19
N PRO A 271 42.82 -7.23 11.69
CA PRO A 271 43.07 -5.83 11.39
C PRO A 271 42.02 -5.36 10.38
N PHE A 272 41.41 -4.22 10.70
CA PHE A 272 40.39 -3.50 9.93
C PHE A 272 40.68 -3.57 8.43
N THR A 273 40.11 -4.57 7.75
CA THR A 273 40.05 -4.63 6.30
C THR A 273 38.57 -4.65 5.96
N ILE A 274 38.04 -3.43 5.88
CA ILE A 274 36.77 -2.99 5.28
C ILE A 274 35.98 -4.15 4.63
N ILE A 275 34.96 -4.65 5.33
CA ILE A 275 33.90 -5.47 4.73
C ILE A 275 32.71 -4.53 4.49
N PHE A 276 32.72 -3.89 3.31
CA PHE A 276 31.54 -3.27 2.71
C PHE A 276 30.69 -4.38 2.09
N PHE A 277 29.78 -5.02 2.82
CA PHE A 277 28.68 -5.79 2.24
C PHE A 277 27.57 -5.97 3.28
N VAL A 278 26.56 -5.10 3.27
CA VAL A 278 25.12 -5.38 3.01
C VAL A 278 24.35 -4.05 3.11
N VAL A 279 24.41 -3.24 2.04
CA VAL A 279 23.29 -2.42 1.56
C VAL A 279 23.43 -2.42 0.04
N ALA A 280 23.01 -3.51 -0.59
CA ALA A 280 22.94 -3.62 -2.04
C ALA A 280 21.77 -4.52 -2.42
N ILE A 281 20.57 -4.11 -2.02
CA ILE A 281 19.34 -4.43 -2.74
C ILE A 281 18.61 -3.08 -2.87
N PHE A 282 18.51 -2.60 -4.12
CA PHE A 282 17.98 -1.31 -4.57
C PHE A 282 18.92 -0.09 -4.58
N SER A 283 20.02 -0.16 -5.34
CA SER A 283 20.57 1.03 -6.02
C SER A 283 21.63 0.67 -7.07
N TYR A 284 21.22 0.11 -8.21
CA TYR A 284 21.86 0.36 -9.52
C TYR A 284 21.14 -0.34 -10.69
N PRO A 285 20.91 0.37 -11.82
CA PRO A 285 22.01 0.83 -12.66
C PRO A 285 21.97 2.34 -12.95
N LEU A 286 22.76 3.16 -12.25
CA LEU A 286 22.76 4.61 -12.50
C LEU A 286 24.11 5.33 -12.35
N ILE A 287 25.25 4.70 -12.64
CA ILE A 287 26.51 5.40 -12.98
C ILE A 287 27.32 4.49 -13.92
N ARG A 288 26.94 4.50 -15.19
CA ARG A 288 27.94 4.35 -16.24
C ARG A 288 27.79 5.44 -17.26
N ARG A 289 28.15 6.66 -16.87
CA ARG A 289 28.55 7.73 -17.81
C ARG A 289 29.29 8.85 -17.09
N ARG A 290 30.62 8.86 -17.24
CA ARG A 290 31.39 10.04 -17.66
C ARG A 290 32.75 9.62 -18.19
N LYS A 291 32.96 9.84 -19.48
CA LYS A 291 34.10 10.54 -20.12
C LYS A 291 34.24 10.12 -21.59
N LYS A 292 33.55 10.83 -22.47
CA LYS A 292 34.11 11.75 -23.47
C LYS A 292 32.97 12.52 -24.12
#